data_AF-A0A4Y7U363-F1
#
_entry.id   AF-A0A4Y7U363-F1
#
_cell.length_a   1.000
_cell.length_b   1.000
_cell.length_c   1.000
_cell.angle_alpha   90.00
_cell.angle_beta   90.00
_cell.angle_gamma   90.00
#
_symmetry.space_group_name_H-M   'P 1'
#
loop_
_entity.id
_entity.type
_entity.pdbx_description
1 polymer ?
#
loop_
_entity_poly.entity_id
_entity_poly.type
_entity_poly.pdbx_seq_one_letter_code
_entity_poly.pdbx_strand_id
1 'polypeptide(L)' 'FFISWATVWRTKSRDEAIKSQVKTDPHSPGMYRAYVPIQNVDAFYDAFGIKKGDKMYVEPEKRVKIW' A
#
# COMPACT_ATOMS: atom_id res chain seq x y z
N PHE A 1 11.43 7.88 5.50
CA PHE A 1 10.03 8.20 5.14
C PHE A 1 9.13 6.95 5.07
N PHE A 2 9.30 6.06 4.08
CA PHE A 2 8.36 4.94 3.82
C PHE A 2 8.13 3.98 5.00
N ILE A 3 9.16 3.69 5.80
CA ILE A 3 8.99 2.87 7.01
C ILE A 3 8.04 3.57 8.00
N SER A 4 8.20 4.88 8.21
CA SER A 4 7.32 5.66 9.08
C SER A 4 5.88 5.69 8.55
N TRP A 5 5.70 5.87 7.22
CA TRP A 5 4.39 5.73 6.58
C TRP A 5 3.73 4.39 6.90
N ALA A 6 4.46 3.28 6.72
CA ALA A 6 3.94 1.94 7.02
C ALA A 6 3.61 1.78 8.51
N THR A 7 4.36 2.41 9.42
CA THR A 7 4.06 2.36 10.86
C THR A 7 2.78 3.06 11.26
N VAL A 8 2.39 4.16 10.59
CA VAL A 8 1.13 4.86 10.85
C VAL A 8 -0.08 3.96 10.54
N TRP A 9 0.05 3.09 9.54
CA TRP A 9 -1.00 2.17 9.11
C TRP A 9 -0.98 0.81 9.83
N ARG A 10 -0.17 0.64 10.88
CA ARG A 10 -0.05 -0.63 11.60
C ARG A 10 -1.34 -0.92 12.37
N THR A 11 -2.19 -1.77 11.82
CA THR A 11 -3.48 -2.17 12.41
C THR A 11 -3.64 -3.68 12.43
N LYS A 12 -4.34 -4.21 13.45
CA LYS A 12 -4.79 -5.60 13.51
C LYS A 12 -6.26 -5.63 13.91
N SER A 13 -7.08 -6.30 13.12
CA SER A 13 -8.53 -6.40 13.32
C SER A 13 -8.97 -7.85 13.25
N ARG A 14 -10.14 -8.15 13.84
CA ARG A 14 -10.81 -9.44 13.66
C ARG A 14 -11.36 -9.56 12.23
N ASP A 15 -11.48 -10.78 11.73
CA ASP A 15 -11.97 -11.03 10.37
C ASP A 15 -13.39 -10.49 10.17
N GLU A 16 -14.26 -10.61 11.18
CA GLU A 16 -15.62 -10.08 11.14
C GLU A 16 -15.63 -8.55 11.04
N ALA A 17 -14.70 -7.89 11.73
CA ALA A 17 -14.56 -6.44 11.68
C ALA A 17 -14.06 -5.98 10.30
N ILE A 18 -13.10 -6.70 9.70
CA ILE A 18 -12.65 -6.41 8.33
C ILE A 18 -13.78 -6.62 7.32
N LYS A 19 -14.58 -7.71 7.45
CA LYS A 19 -15.75 -7.95 6.59
C LYS A 19 -16.81 -6.85 6.71
N SER A 20 -17.02 -6.32 7.91
CA SER A 20 -17.91 -5.19 8.14
C SER A 20 -17.34 -3.93 7.50
N GLN A 21 -16.07 -3.59 7.78
CA GLN A 21 -15.39 -2.42 7.25
C GLN A 21 -15.47 -2.34 5.73
N VAL A 22 -15.15 -3.42 5.02
CA VAL A 22 -15.17 -3.45 3.56
C VAL A 22 -16.57 -3.15 2.97
N LYS A 23 -17.64 -3.34 3.75
CA LYS A 23 -19.02 -3.07 3.31
C LYS A 23 -19.51 -1.66 3.65
N THR A 24 -18.97 -1.03 4.69
CA THR A 24 -19.58 0.16 5.30
C THR A 24 -18.66 1.37 5.38
N ASP A 25 -17.34 1.16 5.35
CA ASP A 25 -16.34 2.21 5.45
C ASP A 25 -15.75 2.50 4.05
N PRO A 26 -15.74 3.76 3.58
CA PRO A 26 -15.15 4.10 2.29
C PRO A 26 -13.62 3.98 2.28
N HIS A 27 -12.97 3.87 3.43
CA HIS A 27 -11.51 3.74 3.50
C HIS A 27 -11.07 2.29 3.30
N SER A 28 -10.05 2.10 2.46
CA SER A 28 -9.40 0.80 2.34
C SER A 28 -8.84 0.34 3.70
N PRO A 29 -8.83 -0.97 4.00
CA PRO A 29 -8.24 -1.48 5.23
C PRO A 29 -6.78 -1.03 5.39
N GLY A 30 -6.36 -0.80 6.65
CA GLY A 30 -5.05 -0.22 6.98
C GLY A 30 -3.87 -0.93 6.30
N MET A 31 -3.92 -2.26 6.22
CA MET A 31 -2.92 -3.06 5.52
C MET A 31 -2.72 -2.61 4.07
N TYR A 32 -3.80 -2.41 3.30
CA TYR A 32 -3.70 -1.98 1.90
C TYR A 32 -3.26 -0.52 1.78
N ARG A 33 -3.66 0.35 2.71
CA ARG A 33 -3.20 1.75 2.76
C ARG A 33 -1.70 1.86 3.02
N ALA A 34 -1.12 0.90 3.74
CA ALA A 34 0.31 0.87 4.03
C ALA A 34 1.17 0.68 2.79
N TYR A 35 0.76 -0.18 1.85
CA TYR A 35 1.66 -0.65 0.78
C TYR A 35 1.18 -0.37 -0.65
N VAL A 36 -0.13 -0.34 -0.93
CA VAL A 36 -0.63 -0.19 -2.31
C VAL A 36 -0.31 1.19 -2.90
N PRO A 37 -0.50 2.32 -2.17
CA PRO A 37 -0.20 3.63 -2.74
C PRO A 37 1.29 3.81 -3.08
N ILE A 38 2.19 3.34 -2.20
CA ILE A 38 3.64 3.54 -2.36
C ILE A 38 4.23 2.72 -3.52
N GLN A 39 3.55 1.66 -3.98
CA GLN A 39 3.93 0.95 -5.21
C GLN A 39 3.83 1.81 -6.48
N ASN A 40 3.10 2.93 -6.43
CA ASN A 40 2.96 3.86 -7.55
C ASN A 40 3.96 5.03 -7.48
N VAL A 41 4.82 5.07 -6.47
CA VAL A 41 5.76 6.17 -6.23
C VAL A 41 7.16 5.73 -6.64
N ASP A 42 7.76 6.39 -7.63
CA ASP A 42 9.07 6.00 -8.17
C ASP A 42 10.17 6.03 -7.09
N ALA A 43 10.15 7.00 -6.17
CA ALA A 43 11.08 7.07 -5.05
C ALA A 43 11.03 5.86 -4.09
N PHE A 44 9.94 5.09 -4.07
CA PHE A 44 9.86 3.84 -3.32
C PHE A 44 10.76 2.75 -3.93
N TYR A 45 10.85 2.72 -5.27
CA TYR A 45 11.72 1.78 -5.97
C TYR A 45 13.19 2.11 -5.73
N ASP A 46 13.55 3.39 -5.78
CA ASP A 46 14.91 3.85 -5.51
C ASP A 46 15.33 3.59 -4.06
N ALA A 47 14.44 3.89 -3.10
CA ALA A 47 14.73 3.76 -1.67
C ALA A 47 15.01 2.32 -1.22
N PHE A 48 14.42 1.33 -1.88
CA PHE A 48 14.54 -0.09 -1.50
C PHE A 48 15.19 -0.97 -2.58
N GLY A 49 15.59 -0.39 -3.71
CA GLY A 49 16.20 -1.12 -4.82
C GLY A 49 15.27 -2.16 -5.45
N ILE A 50 13.97 -1.86 -5.56
CA ILE A 50 12.94 -2.80 -6.07
C ILE A 50 13.13 -3.03 -7.56
N LYS A 51 13.16 -4.29 -7.97
CA LYS A 51 13.39 -4.73 -9.36
C LYS A 51 12.23 -5.59 -9.86
N LYS A 52 12.19 -5.78 -11.18
CA LYS A 52 11.24 -6.69 -11.82
C LYS A 52 11.38 -8.08 -11.20
N GLY A 53 10.26 -8.65 -10.75
CA GLY A 53 10.20 -9.93 -10.06
C GLY A 53 10.00 -9.83 -8.55
N ASP A 54 10.27 -8.67 -7.94
CA ASP A 54 9.97 -8.45 -6.53
C ASP A 54 8.46 -8.34 -6.29
N LYS A 55 7.99 -8.82 -5.13
CA LYS A 55 6.55 -8.82 -4.77
C LYS A 55 5.90 -7.43 -4.82
N MET A 56 6.70 -6.38 -4.62
CA MET A 56 6.24 -5.00 -4.56
C MET A 56 6.40 -4.26 -5.90
N TYR A 57 6.88 -4.93 -6.93
CA TYR A 57 7.11 -4.33 -8.24
C TYR A 57 5.81 -4.19 -9.04
N VAL A 58 5.55 -2.98 -9.52
CA VAL A 58 4.53 -2.68 -10.54
C VAL A 58 5.26 -2.11 -11.76
N GLU A 59 4.88 -2.56 -12.96
CA GLU A 59 5.42 -2.04 -14.22
C GLU A 59 5.20 -0.51 -14.29
N PRO A 60 6.19 0.28 -14.72
CA PRO A 60 6.09 1.74 -14.74
C PRO A 60 4.81 2.26 -15.42
N GLU A 61 4.38 1.61 -16.50
CA GLU A 61 3.20 1.98 -17.30
C GLU A 61 1.88 1.65 -16.59
N LYS A 62 1.91 0.78 -15.58
CA LYS A 62 0.76 0.39 -14.76
C LYS A 62 0.70 1.16 -13.44
N ARG A 63 1.70 1.99 -13.13
CA ARG A 63 1.70 2.84 -11.92
C ARG A 63 0.73 4.01 -12.13
N VAL A 64 -0.17 4.19 -11.19
CA VAL A 64 -1.16 5.27 -11.22
C VAL A 64 -0.50 6.58 -10.80
N LYS A 65 -0.60 7.60 -11.65
CA LYS A 65 -0.18 8.99 -11.37
C LYS A 65 -1.39 9.90 -11.58
N ILE A 66 -1.71 10.74 -10.60
CA ILE A 66 -2.91 11.59 -10.61
C ILE A 66 -2.54 13.07 -10.75
N TRP A 67 -1.53 13.51 -10.00
CA TRP A 67 -1.07 14.89 -9.93
C TRP A 67 0.28 15.05 -10.62
#